data_AF-A0A4R4MUA3-F1
#
_entry.id   AF-A0A4R4MUA3-F1
#
_cell.length_a   1.000
_cell.length_b   1.000
_cell.length_c   1.000
_cell.angle_alpha   90.00
_cell.angle_beta   90.00
_cell.angle_gamma   90.00
#
_symmetry.space_group_name_H-M   'P 1'
#
loop_
_entity.id
_entity.type
_entity.pdbx_description
1 polymer ?
#
loop_
_entity_poly.entity_id
_entity_poly.type
_entity_poly.pdbx_seq_one_letter_code
_entity_poly.pdbx_strand_id
1 'polypeptide(L)' 'MNWGDLKVLSLGVSGAEVGEAMAGLAREAADLIEPVRERSPRTAAYLRRQIGFTAGINGISDFDRTA' A
#
# COMPACT_ATOMS: atom_id res chain seq x y z
N MET A 1 -5.51 28.43 -0.59
CA MET A 1 -5.22 27.19 0.15
C MET A 1 -4.79 26.13 -0.84
N ASN A 2 -3.55 25.66 -0.74
CA ASN A 2 -3.03 24.56 -1.56
C ASN A 2 -3.52 23.25 -0.93
N TRP A 3 -4.30 22.46 -1.66
CA TRP A 3 -4.79 21.13 -1.24
C TRP A 3 -3.65 20.18 -0.86
N GLY A 4 -2.42 20.46 -1.28
CA GLY A 4 -1.23 19.63 -1.03
C GLY A 4 -0.83 19.46 0.44
N ASP A 5 -1.33 20.29 1.37
CA ASP A 5 -1.01 20.17 2.80
C ASP A 5 -2.22 19.71 3.63
N LEU A 6 -3.32 19.33 2.96
CA LEU A 6 -4.52 18.86 3.63
C LEU A 6 -4.31 17.44 4.14
N LYS A 7 -4.05 17.32 5.44
CA LYS A 7 -3.98 16.02 6.11
C LYS A 7 -5.40 15.53 6.37
N VAL A 8 -5.72 14.35 5.83
CA VAL A 8 -7.04 13.72 6.03
C VAL A 8 -7.36 13.53 7.52
N LEU A 9 -6.33 13.36 8.36
CA LEU A 9 -6.44 13.32 9.82
C LEU A 9 -6.98 14.64 10.42
N SER A 10 -6.61 15.78 9.84
CA SER A 10 -7.12 17.10 10.23
C SER A 10 -8.58 17.33 9.80
N LEU A 11 -9.12 16.45 8.95
CA LEU A 11 -10.52 16.45 8.53
C LEU A 11 -11.40 15.51 9.36
N GLY A 12 -10.87 14.96 10.45
CA GLY A 12 -11.62 14.07 11.35
C GLY A 12 -11.62 12.60 10.94
N VAL A 13 -10.88 12.22 9.89
CA VAL A 13 -10.65 10.80 9.56
C VAL A 13 -9.64 10.22 10.54
N SER A 14 -9.95 9.06 11.11
CA SER A 14 -9.08 8.39 12.06
C SER A 14 -7.88 7.74 11.37
N GLY A 15 -6.79 7.56 12.14
CA GLY A 15 -5.64 6.79 11.66
C GLY A 15 -5.99 5.33 11.33
N ALA A 16 -7.00 4.77 11.98
CA ALA A 16 -7.49 3.42 11.71
C ALA A 16 -8.14 3.33 10.33
N GLU A 17 -9.03 4.26 9.98
CA GLU A 17 -9.66 4.32 8.65
C GLU A 17 -8.63 4.49 7.52
N VAL A 18 -7.61 5.34 7.75
CA VAL A 18 -6.50 5.49 6.80
C VAL A 18 -5.72 4.19 6.66
N GLY A 19 -5.44 3.51 7.77
CA GLY A 19 -4.75 2.22 7.78
C GLY A 19 -5.51 1.14 7.03
N GLU A 20 -6.82 1.04 7.24
CA GLU A 20 -7.70 0.09 6.54
C GLU A 20 -7.74 0.35 5.03
N ALA A 21 -7.91 1.62 4.62
CA ALA A 21 -7.93 2.01 3.22
C ALA A 21 -6.60 1.68 2.53
N MET A 22 -5.48 1.99 3.18
CA MET A 22 -4.16 1.69 2.65
C MET A 22 -3.88 0.18 2.58
N ALA A 23 -4.36 -0.61 3.55
CA ALA A 23 -4.29 -2.07 3.49
C ALA A 23 -5.12 -2.63 2.32
N GLY A 24 -6.27 -2.03 2.02
CA GLY A 24 -7.08 -2.34 0.84
C GLY A 24 -6.32 -2.10 -0.47
N LEU A 25 -5.72 -0.91 -0.61
CA LEU A 25 -4.92 -0.56 -1.77
C LEU A 25 -3.70 -1.46 -1.95
N ALA A 26 -3.04 -1.85 -0.85
CA ALA A 26 -1.91 -2.78 -0.90
C ALA A 26 -2.32 -4.17 -1.43
N ARG A 27 -3.50 -4.67 -1.02
CA ARG A 27 -4.06 -5.93 -1.55
C ARG A 27 -4.39 -5.82 -3.04
N GLU A 28 -5.10 -4.77 -3.44
CA GLU A 28 -5.46 -4.55 -4.85
C GLU A 28 -4.22 -4.44 -5.74
N ALA A 29 -3.19 -3.72 -5.29
CA ALA A 29 -1.93 -3.62 -6.00
C ALA A 29 -1.22 -4.99 -6.10
N ALA A 30 -1.27 -5.83 -5.06
CA ALA A 30 -0.73 -7.18 -5.10
C ALA A 30 -1.45 -8.05 -6.15
N ASP A 31 -2.78 -7.95 -6.24
CA ASP A 31 -3.59 -8.67 -7.23
C ASP A 31 -3.25 -8.21 -8.66
N LEU A 32 -3.04 -6.92 -8.87
CA LEU A 32 -2.64 -6.36 -10.17
C LEU A 32 -1.22 -6.76 -10.59
N ILE A 33 -0.32 -7.01 -9.64
CA ILE A 33 1.06 -7.44 -9.90
C ILE A 33 1.13 -8.92 -10.29
N GLU A 34 0.21 -9.76 -9.81
CA GLU A 34 0.26 -11.20 -10.01
C GLU A 34 0.30 -11.59 -11.51
N PRO A 35 -0.52 -11.03 -12.42
CA PRO A 35 -0.40 -11.28 -13.86
C PRO A 35 0.93 -10.82 -14.47
N VAL A 36 1.58 -9.80 -13.88
CA VAL A 36 2.90 -9.33 -14.33
C VAL A 36 3.97 -10.38 -14.06
N ARG A 37 3.82 -11.19 -13.01
CA ARG A 37 4.78 -12.25 -12.64
C ARG A 37 4.98 -13.26 -13.75
N GLU A 38 3.94 -13.56 -14.52
CA GLU A 38 3.99 -14.51 -15.64
C GLU A 38 4.92 -14.03 -16.77
N ARG A 39 4.99 -12.72 -16.99
CA ARG A 39 5.77 -12.10 -18.09
C ARG A 39 7.10 -11.51 -17.64
N SER A 40 7.17 -11.02 -16.41
CA SER A 40 8.36 -10.41 -15.82
C SER A 40 8.43 -10.64 -14.30
N PRO A 41 8.98 -11.79 -13.86
CA PRO A 41 9.04 -12.14 -12.45
C PRO A 41 9.92 -11.18 -11.62
N ARG A 42 10.97 -10.61 -12.22
CA ARG A 42 11.84 -9.62 -11.54
C ARG A 42 11.11 -8.31 -11.29
N THR A 43 10.32 -7.84 -12.26
CA THR A 43 9.52 -6.62 -12.09
C THR A 43 8.44 -6.83 -11.03
N ALA A 44 7.76 -7.98 -11.05
CA ALA A 44 6.75 -8.30 -10.04
C ALA A 44 7.35 -8.35 -8.62
N ALA A 45 8.53 -8.97 -8.46
CA ALA A 45 9.23 -9.02 -7.17
C ALA A 45 9.65 -7.61 -6.68
N TYR A 46 10.14 -6.76 -7.57
CA TYR A 46 10.49 -5.38 -7.25
C TYR A 46 9.26 -4.59 -6.78
N LEU A 47 8.16 -4.66 -7.52
CA LEU A 47 6.92 -3.94 -7.19
C LEU A 47 6.32 -4.40 -5.86
N ARG A 48 6.28 -5.72 -5.59
CA ARG A 48 5.86 -6.25 -4.28
C ARG A 48 6.72 -5.71 -3.14
N ARG A 49 8.04 -5.66 -3.33
CA ARG A 49 8.96 -5.15 -2.31
C ARG A 49 8.77 -3.65 -2.08
N GLN A 50 8.41 -2.89 -3.11
CA GLN A 50 8.08 -1.46 -3.01
C GLN A 50 6.77 -1.21 -2.25
N ILE A 51 5.76 -2.07 -2.42
CA ILE A 51 4.53 -2.05 -1.61
C ILE A 51 4.87 -2.30 -0.14
N GLY A 52 5.63 -3.35 0.16
CA GLY A 52 6.04 -3.67 1.54
C GLY A 52 6.83 -2.54 2.21
N PHE A 53 7.77 -1.92 1.49
CA PHE A 53 8.51 -0.75 1.97
C PHE A 53 7.59 0.44 2.30
N THR A 54 6.66 0.75 1.39
CA THR A 54 5.71 1.87 1.58
C THR A 54 4.71 1.58 2.69
N ALA A 55 4.23 0.33 2.82
CA ALA A 55 3.33 -0.10 3.87
C ALA A 55 4.01 -0.12 5.25
N GLY A 56 5.27 -0.56 5.32
CA GLY A 56 6.08 -0.56 6.54
C GLY A 56 6.37 0.85 7.06
N ILE A 57 6.67 1.80 6.17
CA ILE A 57 6.90 3.21 6.54
C ILE A 57 5.64 3.86 7.13
N ASN A 58 4.44 3.45 6.69
CA ASN A 58 3.18 4.00 7.17
C ASN A 58 2.59 3.23 8.36
N GLY A 59 3.29 2.24 8.92
CA GLY A 59 2.82 1.46 10.07
C GLY A 59 1.68 0.46 9.76
N ILE A 60 1.49 0.09 8.49
CA ILE A 60 0.39 -0.79 8.01
C ILE A 60 0.90 -2.25 7.87
N SER A 61 1.86 -2.64 8.71
CA SER A 61 2.63 -3.86 8.50
C SER A 61 1.92 -5.10 9.04
N ASP A 62 1.04 -5.69 8.22
CA ASP A 62 0.69 -7.11 8.26
C ASP A 62 0.80 -7.80 6.88
N PHE A 63 1.28 -7.09 5.85
CA PHE A 63 1.36 -7.60 4.46
C PHE A 63 2.31 -8.80 4.30
N ASP A 64 3.44 -8.81 5.02
CA ASP A 64 4.47 -9.87 4.89
C ASP A 64 4.22 -11.10 5.79
N ARG A 65 3.11 -11.18 6.54
CA ARG A 65 2.85 -12.35 7.41
C ARG A 65 2.18 -13.53 6.68
N THR A 66 1.70 -13.36 5.45
CA THR A 66 0.89 -14.38 4.75
C THR A 66 1.31 -14.70 3.31
N ALA A 67 2.44 -14.18 2.83
CA ALA A 67 2.93 -14.43 1.46
C ALA A 67 4.02 -15.52 1.39
#